data_AF-A0A1S8C6L7-F1
#
_entry.id   AF-A0A1S8C6L7-F1
#
_cell.length_a   1.000
_cell.length_b   1.000
_cell.length_c   1.000
_cell.angle_alpha   90.00
_cell.angle_beta   90.00
_cell.angle_gamma   90.00
#
_symmetry.space_group_name_H-M   'P 1'
#
loop_
_entity.id
_entity.type
_entity.pdbx_description
1 polymer ?
#
loop_
_entity_poly.entity_id
_entity_poly.type
_entity_poly.pdbx_seq_one_letter_code
_entity_poly.pdbx_strand_id
1 'polypeptide(L)'
;MRRTAVLSRPARGPAVPALALVTALVLAGCTGSDDGGAEGPGGSEEPAVAEVVTAAPDAARTLVADADAVAAAVSTSRALYESSDVAVVAGSGDADAELLGAVAAVGLGVPLLLASDGPADALGEELDRLGVQT
;
A
#
# COMPACT_ATOMS: atom_id res chain seq x y z
N MET A 1 32.70 10.08 -50.62
CA MET A 1 32.65 11.42 -50.01
C MET A 1 31.92 11.33 -48.68
N ARG A 2 32.65 11.38 -47.55
CA ARG A 2 32.11 11.26 -46.19
C ARG A 2 31.81 12.66 -45.65
N ARG A 3 30.56 12.95 -45.27
CA ARG A 3 30.18 14.19 -44.57
C ARG A 3 30.16 13.90 -43.07
N THR A 4 31.17 14.40 -42.37
CA THR A 4 31.26 14.38 -40.92
C THR A 4 30.33 15.46 -40.35
N ALA A 5 29.27 15.06 -39.64
CA ALA A 5 28.45 15.99 -38.88
C ALA A 5 29.16 16.31 -37.56
N VAL A 6 29.55 17.58 -37.38
CA VAL A 6 30.02 18.12 -36.10
C VAL A 6 28.79 18.47 -35.28
N LEU A 7 28.51 17.68 -34.23
CA LEU A 7 27.50 18.03 -33.22
C LEU A 7 28.08 19.08 -32.28
N SER A 8 27.47 20.27 -32.28
CA SER A 8 27.77 21.37 -31.38
C SER A 8 27.48 20.98 -29.92
N ARG A 9 28.43 21.24 -29.01
CA ARG A 9 28.25 21.09 -27.56
C ARG A 9 27.30 22.17 -27.03
N PRO A 10 26.32 21.84 -26.17
CA PRO A 10 25.52 22.85 -25.49
C PRO A 10 26.36 23.60 -24.45
N ALA A 11 26.10 24.91 -24.35
CA ALA A 11 26.74 25.82 -23.43
C ALA A 11 26.45 25.44 -21.97
N ARG A 12 27.49 25.46 -21.12
CA ARG A 12 27.37 25.38 -19.66
C ARG A 12 26.76 26.70 -19.15
N GLY A 13 25.45 26.74 -19.02
CA GLY A 13 24.73 27.82 -18.33
C GLY A 13 24.73 27.62 -16.81
N PRO A 14 24.43 28.67 -16.02
CA PRO A 14 24.45 28.66 -14.56
C PRO A 14 23.23 27.96 -13.92
N ALA A 15 22.61 27.01 -14.62
CA ALA A 15 21.39 26.31 -14.18
C ALA A 15 21.68 25.05 -13.33
N VAL A 16 22.96 24.68 -13.17
CA VAL A 16 23.39 23.50 -12.41
C VAL A 16 23.08 23.55 -10.90
N PRO A 17 23.18 24.69 -10.17
CA PRO A 17 22.97 24.66 -8.73
C PRO A 17 21.50 24.49 -8.33
N ALA A 18 20.56 24.95 -9.18
CA ALA A 18 19.13 24.84 -8.90
C ALA A 18 18.63 23.38 -8.95
N LEU A 19 19.12 22.59 -9.91
CA LEU A 19 18.74 21.18 -10.05
C LEU A 19 19.32 20.31 -8.91
N ALA A 20 20.53 20.63 -8.46
CA ALA A 20 21.17 19.96 -7.31
C ALA A 20 20.42 20.24 -5.99
N LEU A 21 19.91 21.47 -5.80
CA LEU A 21 19.14 21.82 -4.62
C LEU A 21 17.80 21.07 -4.57
N VAL A 22 17.06 21.02 -5.69
CA VAL A 22 15.77 20.31 -5.77
C VAL A 22 15.94 18.80 -5.52
N THR A 23 16.97 18.17 -6.08
CA THR A 23 17.25 16.75 -5.83
C THR A 23 17.64 16.47 -4.38
N ALA A 24 18.41 17.37 -3.74
CA ALA A 24 18.74 17.26 -2.33
C ALA A 24 17.50 17.40 -1.41
N LEU A 25 16.59 18.34 -1.71
CA LEU A 25 15.34 18.49 -0.94
C LEU A 25 14.41 17.28 -1.07
N VAL A 26 14.29 16.69 -2.27
CA VAL A 26 13.45 15.49 -2.49
C VAL A 26 14.00 14.29 -1.72
N LEU A 27 15.32 14.11 -1.68
CA LEU A 27 15.95 13.01 -0.94
C LEU A 27 15.83 13.19 0.58
N ALA A 28 15.95 14.41 1.11
CA ALA A 28 15.79 14.68 2.54
C ALA A 28 14.34 14.45 3.02
N GLY A 29 13.34 14.70 2.17
CA GLY A 29 11.94 14.43 2.49
C GLY A 29 11.60 12.94 2.60
N CYS A 30 12.38 12.06 1.96
CA CYS A 30 12.18 10.60 2.06
C CYS A 30 12.85 9.97 3.30
N THR A 31 13.61 10.76 4.07
CA THR A 31 14.30 10.34 5.31
C THR A 31 14.10 11.44 6.36
N GLY A 32 12.84 11.70 6.72
CA GLY A 32 12.54 12.40 7.97
C GLY A 32 13.01 11.52 9.13
N SER A 33 14.16 11.86 9.69
CA SER A 33 14.74 11.19 10.84
C SER A 33 13.84 11.34 12.05
N ASP A 34 13.59 10.22 12.70
CA ASP A 34 12.97 10.06 14.01
C ASP A 34 13.70 10.93 15.05
N ASP A 35 13.02 11.95 15.59
CA ASP A 35 13.54 12.75 16.71
C ASP A 35 13.48 11.87 17.97
N GLY A 36 14.60 11.23 18.28
CA GLY A 36 14.80 10.43 19.48
C GLY A 36 14.49 11.21 20.75
N GLY A 37 13.28 10.99 21.27
CA GLY A 37 12.80 11.52 22.54
C GLY A 37 13.46 10.79 23.71
N ALA A 38 13.95 11.57 24.68
CA ALA A 38 14.59 11.07 25.88
C ALA A 38 13.64 10.18 26.71
N GLU A 39 14.01 8.91 26.87
CA GLU A 39 13.33 7.95 27.74
C GLU A 39 13.55 8.32 29.21
N GLY A 40 12.48 8.75 29.89
CA GLY A 40 12.38 8.72 31.35
C GLY A 40 11.91 7.34 31.82
N PRO A 41 12.28 6.87 33.04
CA PRO A 41 11.91 5.54 33.51
C PRO A 41 10.46 5.55 33.99
N GLY A 42 9.52 5.42 33.06
CA GLY A 42 8.11 5.17 33.31
C GLY A 42 7.63 4.21 32.22
N GLY A 43 7.43 2.95 32.59
CA GLY A 43 6.87 1.94 31.69
C GLY A 43 5.43 2.29 31.37
N SER A 44 5.26 3.10 30.33
CA SER A 44 4.01 3.20 29.59
C SER A 44 4.02 2.02 28.63
N GLU A 45 3.07 1.09 28.76
CA GLU A 45 2.80 0.16 27.65
C GLU A 45 2.45 1.02 26.44
N GLU A 46 3.35 1.06 25.45
CA GLU A 46 3.04 1.69 24.18
C GLU A 46 1.79 1.02 23.61
N PRO A 47 0.82 1.81 23.10
CA PRO A 47 -0.35 1.23 22.46
C PRO A 47 0.10 0.29 21.34
N ALA A 48 -0.42 -0.94 21.35
CA ALA A 48 -0.12 -1.92 20.32
C ALA A 48 -0.45 -1.31 18.95
N VAL A 49 0.57 -1.22 18.10
CA VAL A 49 0.43 -0.71 16.73
C VAL A 49 -0.15 -1.84 15.90
N ALA A 50 -1.19 -1.55 15.11
CA ALA A 50 -1.79 -2.55 14.22
C ALA A 50 -0.73 -3.07 13.22
N GLU A 51 -0.62 -4.39 13.11
CA GLU A 51 0.34 -5.05 12.23
C GLU A 51 -0.34 -5.60 10.96
N VAL A 52 0.44 -5.63 9.88
CA VAL A 52 0.05 -6.18 8.59
C VAL A 52 1.21 -7.00 8.03
N VAL A 53 0.95 -8.25 7.69
CA VAL A 53 1.94 -9.16 7.10
C VAL A 53 1.49 -9.52 5.68
N THR A 54 2.31 -9.17 4.69
CA THR A 54 2.03 -9.48 3.29
C THR A 54 2.61 -10.83 2.88
N ALA A 55 1.91 -11.52 1.98
CA ALA A 55 2.36 -12.77 1.39
C ALA A 55 3.20 -12.50 0.13
N ALA A 56 4.26 -13.29 -0.08
CA ALA A 56 5.00 -13.28 -1.33
C ALA A 56 4.31 -14.20 -2.36
N PRO A 57 4.18 -13.79 -3.63
CA PRO A 57 3.61 -14.65 -4.65
C PRO A 57 4.58 -15.77 -5.04
N ASP A 58 4.07 -17.01 -5.14
CA ASP A 58 4.84 -18.19 -5.54
C ASP A 58 5.21 -18.21 -7.03
N ALA A 59 4.59 -17.33 -7.82
CA ALA A 59 4.79 -17.22 -9.26
C ALA A 59 4.91 -15.76 -9.68
N ALA A 60 5.52 -15.52 -10.84
CA ALA A 60 5.65 -14.16 -11.39
C ALA A 60 4.30 -13.50 -11.71
N ARG A 61 3.21 -14.27 -11.79
CA ARG A 61 1.85 -13.80 -12.02
C ARG A 61 0.87 -14.69 -11.25
N THR A 62 -0.05 -14.07 -10.53
CA THR A 62 -1.16 -14.73 -9.84
C THR A 62 -2.47 -14.25 -10.47
N LEU A 63 -3.35 -15.20 -10.84
CA LEU A 63 -4.68 -14.90 -11.35
C LEU A 63 -5.71 -15.14 -10.25
N VAL A 64 -6.52 -14.12 -9.95
CA VAL A 64 -7.77 -14.26 -9.20
C VAL A 64 -8.90 -14.44 -10.20
N ALA A 65 -9.52 -15.61 -10.22
CA ALA A 65 -10.45 -16.04 -11.27
C ALA A 65 -11.92 -16.12 -10.81
N ASP A 66 -12.20 -15.71 -9.58
CA ASP A 66 -13.54 -15.73 -9.01
C ASP A 66 -14.48 -14.78 -9.76
N ALA A 67 -15.66 -15.29 -10.10
CA ALA A 67 -16.68 -14.52 -10.82
C ALA A 67 -17.58 -13.69 -9.89
N ASP A 68 -17.69 -14.10 -8.63
CA ASP A 68 -18.39 -13.36 -7.59
C ASP A 68 -17.44 -12.32 -6.96
N ALA A 69 -17.96 -11.11 -6.72
CA ALA A 69 -17.13 -9.99 -6.25
C ALA A 69 -16.61 -10.19 -4.82
N VAL A 70 -17.44 -10.76 -3.93
CA VAL A 70 -17.03 -11.06 -2.54
C VAL A 70 -15.95 -12.13 -2.54
N ALA A 71 -16.15 -13.21 -3.30
CA ALA A 71 -15.16 -14.27 -3.46
C ALA A 71 -13.84 -13.73 -4.05
N ALA A 72 -13.90 -12.87 -5.07
CA ALA A 72 -12.71 -12.24 -5.66
C ALA A 72 -11.94 -11.36 -4.67
N ALA A 73 -12.64 -10.63 -3.80
CA ALA A 73 -12.01 -9.83 -2.75
C ALA A 73 -11.30 -10.72 -1.72
N VAL A 74 -11.95 -11.81 -1.26
CA VAL A 74 -11.35 -12.79 -0.35
C VAL A 74 -10.13 -13.47 -0.98
N SER A 75 -10.23 -13.94 -2.23
CA SER A 75 -9.11 -14.55 -2.95
C SER A 75 -7.95 -13.58 -3.14
N THR A 76 -8.23 -12.29 -3.40
CA THR A 76 -7.21 -11.25 -3.48
C THR A 76 -6.52 -11.03 -2.13
N SER A 77 -7.29 -10.97 -1.04
CA SER A 77 -6.77 -10.87 0.33
C SER A 77 -5.82 -12.03 0.64
N ARG A 78 -6.23 -13.28 0.40
CA ARG A 78 -5.40 -14.48 0.61
C ARG A 78 -4.14 -14.53 -0.24
N ALA A 79 -4.18 -13.94 -1.44
CA ALA A 79 -3.01 -13.88 -2.31
C ALA A 79 -1.97 -12.84 -1.87
N LEU A 80 -2.38 -11.80 -1.12
CA LEU A 80 -1.54 -10.65 -0.81
C LEU A 80 -1.21 -10.50 0.68
N TYR A 81 -2.00 -11.10 1.57
CA TYR A 81 -1.92 -10.91 3.01
C TYR A 81 -1.93 -12.24 3.77
N GLU A 82 -0.91 -12.45 4.59
CA GLU A 82 -0.85 -13.54 5.54
C GLU A 82 -1.68 -13.23 6.78
N SER A 83 -1.55 -12.01 7.33
CA SER A 83 -2.38 -11.48 8.43
C SER A 83 -2.56 -9.96 8.32
N SER A 84 -3.58 -9.43 8.98
CA SER A 84 -3.83 -7.99 9.11
C SER A 84 -4.78 -7.73 10.28
N ASP A 85 -4.35 -6.94 11.26
CA ASP A 85 -5.20 -6.59 12.41
C ASP A 85 -6.41 -5.73 12.03
N VAL A 86 -6.35 -5.09 10.85
CA VAL A 86 -7.38 -4.19 10.31
C VAL A 86 -7.70 -4.58 8.87
N ALA A 87 -8.97 -4.47 8.47
CA ALA A 87 -9.40 -4.53 7.08
C ALA A 87 -10.46 -3.46 6.81
N VAL A 88 -10.50 -2.95 5.57
CA VAL A 88 -11.60 -2.08 5.13
C VAL A 88 -12.69 -2.96 4.54
N VAL A 89 -13.94 -2.70 4.92
CA VAL A 89 -15.11 -3.41 4.40
C VAL A 89 -16.03 -2.43 3.68
N ALA A 90 -16.38 -2.75 2.44
CA ALA A 90 -17.34 -2.00 1.63
C ALA A 90 -18.55 -2.87 1.26
N GLY A 91 -19.69 -2.25 0.98
CA GLY A 91 -20.87 -2.98 0.48
C GLY A 91 -20.66 -3.42 -0.97
N SER A 92 -20.85 -4.70 -1.25
CA SER A 92 -20.78 -5.27 -2.59
C SER A 92 -21.88 -4.68 -3.47
N GLY A 93 -21.50 -4.15 -4.63
CA GLY A 93 -22.42 -3.52 -5.58
C GLY A 93 -22.71 -2.04 -5.30
N ASP A 94 -22.14 -1.48 -4.23
CA ASP A 94 -22.07 -0.04 -4.01
C ASP A 94 -20.73 0.49 -4.55
N ALA A 95 -20.74 0.90 -5.82
CA ALA A 95 -19.54 1.33 -6.51
C ALA A 95 -18.84 2.54 -5.84
N ASP A 96 -19.60 3.45 -5.21
CA ASP A 96 -19.02 4.61 -4.55
C ASP A 96 -18.34 4.19 -3.24
N ALA A 97 -18.96 3.29 -2.47
CA ALA A 97 -18.36 2.72 -1.26
C ALA A 97 -17.12 1.86 -1.58
N GLU A 98 -17.16 1.06 -2.65
CA GLU A 98 -16.02 0.25 -3.10
C GLU A 98 -14.83 1.13 -3.50
N LEU A 99 -15.07 2.22 -4.25
CA LEU A 99 -14.01 3.15 -4.64
C LEU A 99 -13.40 3.87 -3.45
N LEU A 100 -14.23 4.37 -2.53
CA LEU A 100 -13.74 5.02 -1.32
C LEU A 100 -12.97 4.02 -0.43
N GLY A 101 -13.49 2.81 -0.30
CA GLY A 101 -12.86 1.72 0.43
C GLY A 101 -11.51 1.34 -0.15
N ALA A 102 -11.38 1.27 -1.48
CA ALA A 102 -10.12 0.98 -2.16
C ALA A 102 -9.06 2.05 -1.90
N VAL A 103 -9.44 3.34 -1.95
CA VAL A 103 -8.52 4.44 -1.65
C VAL A 103 -8.06 4.37 -0.19
N ALA A 104 -8.97 4.11 0.74
CA ALA A 104 -8.64 3.97 2.16
C ALA A 104 -7.73 2.76 2.43
N ALA A 105 -8.06 1.60 1.86
CA ALA A 105 -7.29 0.36 2.00
C ALA A 105 -5.84 0.54 1.52
N VAL A 106 -5.65 1.19 0.36
CA VAL A 106 -4.30 1.50 -0.16
C VAL A 106 -3.56 2.49 0.73
N GLY A 107 -4.24 3.54 1.21
CA GLY A 107 -3.63 4.54 2.09
C GLY A 107 -3.17 3.97 3.44
N LEU A 108 -3.87 2.94 3.93
CA LEU A 108 -3.58 2.25 5.18
C LEU A 108 -2.68 1.02 5.00
N GLY A 109 -2.57 0.50 3.78
CA GLY A 109 -1.82 -0.73 3.47
C GLY A 109 -2.55 -2.02 3.87
N VAL A 110 -3.87 -2.00 4.03
CA VAL A 110 -4.68 -3.13 4.55
C VAL A 110 -5.57 -3.76 3.47
N PRO A 111 -6.13 -4.96 3.68
CA PRO A 111 -7.07 -5.58 2.73
C PRO A 111 -8.36 -4.76 2.56
N LEU A 112 -8.91 -4.77 1.34
CA LEU A 112 -10.30 -4.39 1.06
C LEU A 112 -11.13 -5.67 0.89
N LEU A 113 -12.16 -5.83 1.71
CA LEU A 113 -13.13 -6.92 1.61
C LEU A 113 -14.52 -6.35 1.30
N LEU A 114 -15.38 -7.18 0.71
CA LEU A 114 -16.75 -6.80 0.36
C LEU A 114 -17.75 -7.55 1.22
N ALA A 115 -18.75 -6.83 1.73
CA ALA A 115 -19.89 -7.38 2.43
C ALA A 115 -21.08 -7.49 1.48
N SER A 116 -21.85 -8.56 1.58
CA SER A 116 -23.11 -8.71 0.86
C SER A 116 -24.25 -8.95 1.85
N ASP A 117 -25.48 -8.55 1.49
CA ASP A 117 -26.67 -8.77 2.33
C ASP A 117 -27.12 -10.25 2.40
N GLY A 118 -26.45 -11.14 1.66
CA GLY A 118 -26.67 -12.59 1.71
C GLY A 118 -25.93 -13.27 2.87
N PRO A 119 -26.25 -14.54 3.18
CA PRO A 119 -25.50 -15.29 4.17
C PRO A 119 -24.05 -15.45 3.68
N ALA A 120 -23.12 -14.70 4.29
CA ALA A 120 -21.75 -14.61 3.83
C ALA A 120 -20.79 -15.08 4.94
N ASP A 121 -20.63 -16.40 5.06
CA ASP A 121 -19.59 -16.99 5.91
C ASP A 121 -18.19 -16.59 5.42
N ALA A 122 -17.99 -16.39 4.12
CA ALA A 122 -16.67 -16.11 3.53
C ALA A 122 -16.01 -14.81 4.04
N LEU A 123 -16.79 -13.76 4.31
CA LEU A 123 -16.24 -12.52 4.88
C LEU A 123 -15.79 -12.74 6.31
N GLY A 124 -16.63 -13.38 7.14
CA GLY A 124 -16.31 -13.68 8.53
C GLY A 124 -15.10 -14.60 8.66
N GLU A 125 -15.08 -15.69 7.89
CA GLU A 125 -13.95 -16.63 7.82
C GLU A 125 -12.64 -15.93 7.41
N GLU A 126 -12.72 -14.96 6.51
CA GLU A 126 -11.54 -14.23 6.05
C GLU A 126 -11.07 -13.20 7.09
N LEU A 127 -11.98 -12.51 7.78
CA LEU A 127 -11.64 -11.62 8.90
C LEU A 127 -10.98 -12.40 10.04
N ASP A 128 -11.51 -13.58 10.38
CA ASP A 128 -10.93 -14.48 11.37
C ASP A 128 -9.52 -14.96 10.97
N ARG A 129 -9.33 -15.33 9.69
CA ARG A 129 -8.00 -15.72 9.17
C ARG A 129 -6.99 -14.58 9.27
N LEU A 130 -7.42 -13.36 8.97
CA LEU A 130 -6.56 -12.18 9.03
C LEU A 130 -6.22 -11.77 10.47
N GLY A 131 -7.05 -12.15 11.45
CA GLY A 131 -6.91 -11.73 12.84
C GLY A 131 -7.61 -10.41 13.16
N VAL A 132 -8.54 -9.97 12.31
CA VAL A 132 -9.28 -8.71 12.52
C VAL A 132 -10.25 -8.90 13.70
N GLN A 133 -10.14 -8.00 14.68
CA GLN A 133 -11.05 -7.99 15.83
C GLN A 133 -12.32 -7.21 15.46
N THR A 134 -13.48 -7.87 15.50
CA THR A 134 -14.79 -7.29 15.16
C THR A 134 -15.71 -7.15 16.36
#